data_AF-A0A0M2HF36-F1
#
_entry.id   AF-A0A0M2HF36-F1
#
_cell.length_a   1.000
_cell.length_b   1.000
_cell.length_c   1.000
_cell.angle_alpha   90.00
_cell.angle_beta   90.00
_cell.angle_gamma   90.00
#
_symmetry.space_group_name_H-M   'P 1'
#
loop_
_entity.id
_entity.type
_entity.pdbx_description
1 polymer ?
#
loop_
_entity_poly.entity_id
_entity_poly.type
_entity_poly.pdbx_seq_one_letter_code
_entity_poly.pdbx_strand_id
1 'polypeptide(L)'
;MTEPRVDLEALFSRARTTLASAPREALGEVVQPRRVLGVARAPRVQRRGDAWHLGVLLVTDDAVLATGDVVRAREEARRGYTATSQRERAELAAAAFRGGFAEGESVHVGWRMLDLDAVARGEASGPLALVDGVPSVRWSQAGGYTALAGYLDERIELLRHPPQGA
;
A
#
# COMPACT_ATOMS: atom_id res chain seq x y z
N MET A 1 -24.01 -29.48 5.20
CA MET A 1 -24.18 -28.03 5.05
C MET A 1 -22.79 -27.44 4.87
N THR A 2 -22.38 -27.19 3.63
CA THR A 2 -21.09 -26.54 3.33
C THR A 2 -21.38 -25.05 3.35
N GLU A 3 -20.88 -24.36 4.37
CA GLU A 3 -20.90 -22.89 4.45
C GLU A 3 -20.41 -22.30 3.10
N PRO A 4 -21.01 -21.21 2.59
CA PRO A 4 -20.55 -20.58 1.37
C PRO A 4 -19.12 -20.10 1.59
N ARG A 5 -18.15 -20.78 0.96
CA ARG A 5 -16.76 -20.34 0.95
C ARG A 5 -16.72 -19.02 0.19
N VAL A 6 -16.59 -17.92 0.93
CA VAL A 6 -16.43 -16.59 0.34
C VAL A 6 -15.17 -16.62 -0.52
N ASP A 7 -15.34 -16.34 -1.81
CA ASP A 7 -14.25 -16.33 -2.78
C ASP A 7 -13.44 -15.03 -2.63
N LEU A 8 -12.13 -15.19 -2.43
CA LEU A 8 -11.17 -14.10 -2.23
C LEU A 8 -11.16 -13.15 -3.43
N GLU A 9 -11.22 -13.69 -4.65
CA GLU A 9 -11.22 -12.86 -5.86
C GLU A 9 -12.53 -12.09 -6.00
N ALA A 10 -13.67 -12.72 -5.64
CA ALA A 10 -14.96 -12.06 -5.66
C ALA A 10 -15.00 -10.86 -4.69
N LEU A 11 -14.37 -10.96 -3.52
CA LEU A 11 -14.26 -9.85 -2.57
C LEU A 11 -13.49 -8.66 -3.16
N PHE A 12 -12.33 -8.90 -3.77
CA PHE A 12 -11.54 -7.82 -4.37
C PHE A 12 -12.17 -7.26 -5.64
N SER A 13 -12.81 -8.09 -6.46
CA SER A 13 -13.57 -7.65 -7.64
C SER A 13 -14.72 -6.72 -7.26
N ARG A 14 -15.47 -7.05 -6.19
CA ARG A 14 -16.50 -6.17 -5.62
C ARG A 14 -15.90 -4.85 -5.11
N ALA A 15 -14.77 -4.91 -4.41
CA ALA A 15 -14.08 -3.72 -3.92
C ALA A 15 -13.67 -2.78 -5.07
N ARG A 16 -13.04 -3.32 -6.12
CA ARG A 16 -12.63 -2.56 -7.32
C ARG A 16 -13.82 -1.87 -7.99
N THR A 17 -14.91 -2.61 -8.19
CA THR A 17 -16.15 -2.06 -8.78
C THR A 17 -16.70 -0.92 -7.94
N THR A 18 -16.72 -1.07 -6.62
CA THR A 18 -17.26 -0.09 -5.69
C THR A 18 -16.40 1.18 -5.60
N LEU A 19 -15.08 1.03 -5.79
CA LEU A 19 -14.11 2.11 -5.68
C LEU A 19 -13.76 2.77 -7.02
N ALA A 20 -14.42 2.42 -8.12
CA ALA A 20 -14.09 2.91 -9.46
C ALA A 20 -13.99 4.44 -9.56
N SER A 21 -14.76 5.19 -8.76
CA SER A 21 -14.73 6.66 -8.70
C SER A 21 -14.01 7.23 -7.47
N ALA A 22 -13.45 6.38 -6.60
CA ALA A 22 -12.76 6.78 -5.39
C ALA A 22 -11.31 7.23 -5.71
N PRO A 23 -10.75 8.15 -4.91
CA PRO A 23 -9.38 8.62 -5.12
C PRO A 23 -8.36 7.47 -4.96
N ARG A 24 -7.28 7.55 -5.73
CA ARG A 24 -6.14 6.62 -5.69
C ARG A 24 -4.90 7.34 -5.19
N GLU A 25 -4.01 6.59 -4.55
CA GLU A 25 -2.69 7.05 -4.12
C GLU A 25 -1.61 6.42 -5.00
N ALA A 26 -0.51 7.12 -5.20
CA ALA A 26 0.50 6.69 -6.15
C ALA A 26 1.39 5.56 -5.61
N LEU A 27 1.81 4.67 -6.50
CA LEU A 27 2.77 3.61 -6.23
C LEU A 27 4.14 3.98 -6.81
N GLY A 28 5.18 3.82 -6.00
CA GLY A 28 6.54 4.09 -6.39
C GLY A 28 7.52 2.98 -6.00
N GLU A 29 8.61 2.88 -6.75
CA GLU A 29 9.75 2.02 -6.42
C GLU A 29 11.04 2.84 -6.32
N VAL A 30 11.85 2.59 -5.31
CA VAL A 30 13.16 3.25 -5.15
C VAL A 30 14.13 2.70 -6.19
N VAL A 31 14.61 3.57 -7.08
CA VAL A 31 15.62 3.24 -8.08
C VAL A 31 16.95 3.83 -7.67
N GLN A 32 17.92 2.96 -7.40
CA GLN A 32 19.31 3.38 -7.17
C GLN A 32 20.01 3.55 -8.53
N PRO A 33 20.49 4.76 -8.86
CA PRO A 33 21.21 4.97 -10.11
C PRO A 33 22.57 4.26 -10.08
N ARG A 34 22.94 3.64 -11.21
CA ARG A 34 24.27 3.05 -11.38
C ARG A 34 25.34 4.13 -11.27
N ARG A 35 26.47 3.80 -10.65
CA ARG A 35 27.66 4.66 -10.64
C ARG A 35 28.22 4.73 -12.06
N VAL A 36 28.40 5.94 -12.58
CA VAL A 36 29.06 6.19 -13.86
C VAL A 36 30.24 7.10 -13.59
N LEU A 37 31.45 6.67 -13.97
CA LEU A 37 32.71 7.40 -13.74
C LEU A 37 32.92 7.83 -12.27
N GLY A 38 32.55 6.98 -11.31
CA GLY A 38 32.75 7.25 -9.87
C GLY A 38 31.72 8.17 -9.22
N VAL A 39 30.82 8.80 -9.99
CA VAL A 39 29.76 9.68 -9.46
C VAL A 39 28.44 8.91 -9.34
N ALA A 40 27.90 8.81 -8.12
CA ALA A 40 26.56 8.29 -7.86
C ALA A 40 25.55 9.44 -7.89
N ARG A 41 24.49 9.32 -8.68
CA ARG A 41 23.35 10.24 -8.56
C ARG A 41 22.55 9.91 -7.29
N ALA A 42 21.82 10.88 -6.77
CA ALA A 42 20.91 10.62 -5.66
C ALA A 42 19.80 9.63 -6.08
N PRO A 43 19.35 8.71 -5.20
CA PRO A 43 18.21 7.85 -5.46
C PRO A 43 16.96 8.64 -5.81
N ARG A 44 16.10 8.05 -6.64
CA ARG A 44 14.77 8.58 -6.98
C ARG A 44 13.73 7.48 -6.83
N VAL A 45 12.49 7.85 -6.55
CA VAL A 45 11.35 6.93 -6.63
C VAL A 45 10.78 7.02 -8.04
N GLN A 46 10.62 5.90 -8.72
CA GLN A 46 9.98 5.84 -10.04
C GLN A 46 8.51 5.45 -9.87
N ARG A 47 7.59 6.19 -10.51
CA ARG A 47 6.16 5.84 -10.54
C ARG A 47 5.95 4.48 -11.21
N ARG A 48 5.11 3.65 -10.60
CA ARG A 48 4.72 2.32 -11.08
C ARG A 48 3.23 2.16 -11.37
N GLY A 49 2.41 3.03 -10.83
CA GLY A 49 0.96 3.01 -10.99
C GLY A 49 0.32 3.72 -9.82
N ASP A 50 -0.95 3.43 -9.58
CA ASP A 50 -1.73 4.01 -8.49
C ASP A 50 -2.66 2.92 -7.92
N ALA A 51 -3.05 3.04 -6.65
CA ALA A 51 -3.86 2.05 -5.96
C ALA A 51 -4.89 2.73 -5.04
N TRP A 52 -6.01 2.04 -4.78
CA TRP A 52 -6.85 2.39 -3.65
C TRP A 52 -6.19 1.91 -2.36
N HIS A 53 -6.05 2.81 -1.39
CA HIS A 53 -5.44 2.52 -0.11
C HIS A 53 -6.51 2.13 0.90
N LEU A 54 -6.51 0.85 1.29
CA LEU A 54 -7.46 0.24 2.23
C LEU A 54 -6.72 -0.28 3.46
N GLY A 55 -6.20 0.65 4.27
CA GLY A 55 -5.49 0.32 5.52
C GLY A 55 -4.18 -0.41 5.27
N VAL A 56 -4.12 -1.74 5.48
CA VAL A 56 -2.89 -2.52 5.24
C VAL A 56 -2.80 -3.10 3.82
N LEU A 57 -3.84 -2.87 3.01
CA LEU A 57 -3.96 -3.35 1.64
C LEU A 57 -3.93 -2.18 0.66
N LEU A 58 -3.30 -2.40 -0.48
CA LEU A 58 -3.37 -1.57 -1.67
C LEU A 58 -4.04 -2.39 -2.76
N VAL A 59 -5.12 -1.87 -3.35
CA VAL A 59 -5.85 -2.55 -4.42
C VAL A 59 -5.60 -1.80 -5.72
N THR A 60 -5.02 -2.48 -6.71
CA THR A 60 -4.94 -1.99 -8.09
C THR A 60 -6.07 -2.59 -8.91
N ASP A 61 -6.13 -2.27 -10.20
CA ASP A 61 -7.13 -2.83 -11.11
C ASP A 61 -7.00 -4.36 -11.26
N ASP A 62 -5.79 -4.89 -11.08
CA ASP A 62 -5.41 -6.26 -11.42
C ASP A 62 -4.70 -7.02 -10.28
N ALA A 63 -4.27 -6.33 -9.22
CA ALA A 63 -3.48 -6.91 -8.15
C ALA A 63 -3.89 -6.39 -6.77
N VAL A 64 -3.41 -7.08 -5.75
CA VAL A 64 -3.51 -6.66 -4.34
C VAL A 64 -2.11 -6.67 -3.76
N LEU A 65 -1.75 -5.61 -3.04
CA LEU A 65 -0.43 -5.42 -2.46
C LEU A 65 -0.58 -5.18 -0.95
N ALA A 66 0.42 -5.58 -0.17
CA ALA A 66 0.61 -5.07 1.18
C ALA A 66 1.20 -3.65 1.13
N THR A 67 0.72 -2.78 2.00
CA THR A 67 1.32 -1.45 2.21
C THR A 67 2.77 -1.57 2.68
N GLY A 68 3.62 -0.69 2.15
CA GLY A 68 4.96 -0.44 2.67
C GLY A 68 5.01 0.90 3.42
N ASP A 69 6.00 1.72 3.10
CA ASP A 69 6.10 3.08 3.61
C ASP A 69 5.26 4.05 2.77
N VAL A 70 4.56 4.97 3.45
CA VAL A 70 3.85 6.07 2.80
C VAL A 70 4.61 7.37 3.07
N VAL A 71 4.96 8.08 2.00
CA VAL A 71 5.58 9.40 2.08
C VAL A 71 4.78 10.43 1.29
N ARG A 72 4.94 11.70 1.69
CA ARG A 72 4.45 12.85 0.93
C ARG A 72 5.62 13.45 0.18
N ALA A 73 5.58 13.44 -1.16
CA ALA A 73 6.65 13.96 -1.99
C ALA A 73 6.89 15.43 -1.66
N ARG A 74 8.16 15.80 -1.46
CA ARG A 74 8.56 17.18 -1.12
C ARG A 74 10.02 17.40 -1.46
N GLU A 75 10.39 18.64 -1.76
CA GLU A 75 11.79 18.98 -1.98
C GLU A 75 12.63 18.72 -0.72
N GLU A 76 13.91 18.45 -0.91
CA GLU A 76 14.85 18.22 0.18
C GLU A 76 15.00 19.47 1.05
N ALA A 77 14.54 19.40 2.29
CA ALA A 77 14.77 20.45 3.27
C ALA A 77 16.10 20.21 3.99
N ARG A 78 17.04 21.16 3.90
CA ARG A 78 18.27 21.18 4.71
C ARG A 78 17.91 21.49 6.17
N ARG A 79 17.45 20.50 6.93
CA ARG A 79 17.16 20.59 8.36
C ARG A 79 18.06 19.64 9.16
N GLY A 80 18.43 20.04 10.37
CA GLY A 80 19.04 19.13 11.34
C GLY A 80 18.01 18.11 11.80
N TYR A 81 18.24 16.82 11.52
CA TYR A 81 17.38 15.74 12.00
C TYR A 81 17.82 15.30 13.39
N THR A 82 16.87 15.20 14.32
CA THR A 82 17.13 14.69 15.68
C THR A 82 17.13 13.16 15.76
N ALA A 83 16.57 12.48 14.75
CA ALA A 83 16.49 11.01 14.68
C ALA A 83 16.76 10.46 13.28
N THR A 84 17.35 9.26 13.20
CA THR A 84 17.66 8.56 11.94
C THR A 84 16.40 8.26 11.12
N SER A 85 15.30 7.83 11.77
CA SER A 85 14.04 7.53 11.07
C SER A 85 13.41 8.75 10.41
N GLN A 86 13.56 9.94 11.01
CA GLN A 86 13.09 11.19 10.40
C GLN A 86 13.91 11.55 9.16
N ARG A 87 15.23 11.33 9.23
CA ARG A 87 16.14 11.52 8.09
C ARG A 87 15.77 10.57 6.95
N GLU A 88 15.63 9.27 7.21
CA GLU A 88 15.29 8.26 6.19
C GLU A 88 13.97 8.57 5.50
N ARG A 89 12.92 8.93 6.26
CA ARG A 89 11.62 9.33 5.69
C ARG A 89 11.72 10.63 4.87
N ALA A 90 12.57 11.57 5.26
CA ALA A 90 12.79 12.79 4.49
C ALA A 90 13.58 12.55 3.20
N GLU A 91 14.60 11.69 3.24
CA GLU A 91 15.36 11.27 2.06
C GLU A 91 14.47 10.54 1.04
N LEU A 92 13.56 9.69 1.52
CA LEU A 92 12.58 8.99 0.70
C LEU A 92 11.55 9.95 0.08
N ALA A 93 11.06 10.93 0.86
CA ALA A 93 10.16 11.97 0.35
C ALA A 93 10.83 12.86 -0.72
N ALA A 94 12.11 13.19 -0.53
CA ALA A 94 12.92 13.90 -1.52
C ALA A 94 13.20 13.03 -2.75
N ALA A 95 13.41 11.72 -2.57
CA ALA A 95 13.54 10.78 -3.68
C ALA A 95 12.25 10.69 -4.50
N ALA A 96 11.07 10.76 -3.86
CA ALA A 96 9.78 10.86 -4.54
C ALA A 96 9.65 12.16 -5.35
N PHE A 97 9.98 13.31 -4.76
CA PHE A 97 9.97 14.56 -5.52
C PHE A 97 10.93 14.55 -6.72
N ARG A 98 12.17 14.06 -6.53
CA ARG A 98 13.13 13.83 -7.64
C ARG A 98 12.63 12.85 -8.70
N GLY A 99 11.68 12.00 -8.34
CA GLY A 99 11.00 11.06 -9.20
C GLY A 99 9.96 11.67 -10.13
N GLY A 100 9.60 12.94 -9.92
CA GLY A 100 8.57 13.64 -10.68
C GLY A 100 7.16 13.55 -10.08
N PHE A 101 7.02 13.11 -8.83
CA PHE A 101 5.76 13.21 -8.09
C PHE A 101 5.50 14.67 -7.68
N ALA A 102 4.23 15.08 -7.67
CA ALA A 102 3.86 16.45 -7.32
C ALA A 102 4.15 16.73 -5.83
N GLU A 103 4.43 17.99 -5.50
CA GLU A 103 4.63 18.37 -4.09
C GLU A 103 3.36 18.08 -3.27
N GLY A 104 3.53 17.39 -2.14
CA GLY A 104 2.43 16.91 -1.29
C GLY A 104 1.73 15.63 -1.75
N GLU A 105 2.09 15.07 -2.91
CA GLU A 105 1.48 13.83 -3.41
C GLU A 105 1.83 12.64 -2.48
N SER A 106 0.82 11.83 -2.15
CA SER A 106 0.99 10.57 -1.41
C SER A 106 1.62 9.53 -2.31
N VAL A 107 2.71 8.90 -1.85
CA VAL A 107 3.39 7.83 -2.56
C VAL A 107 3.65 6.66 -1.62
N HIS A 108 3.14 5.48 -1.99
CA HIS A 108 3.45 4.20 -1.37
C HIS A 108 4.72 3.62 -2.00
N VAL A 109 5.69 3.26 -1.17
CA VAL A 109 6.94 2.62 -1.60
C VAL A 109 7.20 1.36 -0.76
N GLY A 110 7.95 0.42 -1.33
CA GLY A 110 8.24 -0.86 -0.62
C GLY A 110 7.00 -1.72 -0.40
N TRP A 111 5.93 -1.47 -1.16
CA TRP A 111 4.77 -2.35 -1.23
C TRP A 111 5.19 -3.71 -1.78
N ARG A 112 4.41 -4.75 -1.45
CA ARG A 112 4.69 -6.13 -1.88
C ARG A 112 3.43 -6.75 -2.44
N MET A 113 3.53 -7.34 -3.63
CA MET A 113 2.42 -8.08 -4.22
C MET A 113 2.01 -9.26 -3.34
N LEU A 114 0.72 -9.44 -3.15
CA LEU A 114 0.14 -10.56 -2.42
C LEU A 114 -0.24 -11.67 -3.39
N ASP A 115 0.03 -12.89 -2.98
CA ASP A 115 -0.31 -14.11 -3.71
C ASP A 115 -1.68 -14.61 -3.21
N LEU A 116 -2.72 -14.23 -3.96
CA LEU A 116 -4.11 -14.62 -3.62
C LEU A 116 -4.35 -16.12 -3.82
N ASP A 117 -3.66 -16.75 -4.77
CA ASP A 117 -3.77 -18.19 -5.02
C ASP A 117 -3.17 -18.99 -3.86
N ALA A 118 -2.04 -18.53 -3.30
CA ALA A 118 -1.47 -19.10 -2.08
C ALA A 118 -2.45 -19.00 -0.91
N VAL A 119 -3.11 -17.85 -0.73
CA VAL A 119 -4.14 -17.69 0.30
C VAL A 119 -5.32 -18.62 0.06
N ALA A 120 -5.79 -18.78 -1.18
CA ALA A 120 -6.85 -19.71 -1.53
C ALA A 120 -6.49 -21.18 -1.23
N ARG A 121 -5.20 -21.54 -1.25
CA ARG A 121 -4.68 -22.86 -0.84
C ARG A 121 -4.48 -23.00 0.68
N GLY A 122 -4.74 -21.94 1.46
CA GLY A 122 -4.58 -21.92 2.92
C GLY A 122 -3.21 -21.48 3.40
N GLU A 123 -2.35 -20.97 2.53
CA GLU A 123 -1.08 -20.35 2.91
C GLU A 123 -1.30 -18.89 3.33
N ALA A 124 -0.35 -18.30 4.06
CA ALA A 124 -0.39 -16.87 4.37
C ALA A 124 0.38 -16.07 3.30
N SER A 125 -0.17 -14.94 2.87
CA SER A 125 0.52 -13.98 2.01
C SER A 125 0.46 -12.58 2.61
N GLY A 126 1.57 -12.14 3.21
CA GLY A 126 1.64 -10.86 3.89
C GLY A 126 0.63 -10.74 5.04
N PRO A 127 -0.32 -9.79 5.01
CA PRO A 127 -1.37 -9.66 6.02
C PRO A 127 -2.56 -10.59 5.77
N LEU A 128 -2.64 -11.29 4.63
CA LEU A 128 -3.77 -12.16 4.28
C LEU A 128 -3.50 -13.62 4.65
N ALA A 129 -4.53 -14.31 5.15
CA ALA A 129 -4.53 -15.74 5.43
C ALA A 129 -5.96 -16.29 5.44
N LEU A 130 -6.11 -17.62 5.45
CA LEU A 130 -7.35 -18.27 5.86
C LEU A 130 -7.29 -18.59 7.35
N VAL A 131 -8.28 -18.13 8.12
CA VAL A 131 -8.46 -18.49 9.54
C VAL A 131 -9.76 -19.27 9.63
N ASP A 132 -9.67 -20.54 10.03
CA ASP A 132 -10.81 -21.47 10.08
C ASP A 132 -11.59 -21.52 8.75
N GLY A 133 -10.88 -21.41 7.61
CA GLY A 133 -11.46 -21.40 6.27
C GLY A 133 -12.05 -20.07 5.82
N VAL A 134 -11.95 -19.01 6.64
CA VAL A 134 -12.46 -17.67 6.34
C VAL A 134 -11.31 -16.76 5.87
N PRO A 135 -11.41 -16.14 4.67
CA PRO A 135 -10.50 -15.08 4.26
C PRO A 135 -10.39 -13.99 5.31
N SER A 136 -9.18 -13.79 5.82
CA SER A 136 -8.92 -12.92 6.96
C SER A 136 -7.70 -12.05 6.72
N VAL A 137 -7.68 -10.88 7.35
CA VAL A 137 -6.60 -9.90 7.27
C VAL A 137 -6.10 -9.54 8.66
N ARG A 138 -4.78 -9.46 8.80
CA ARG A 138 -4.13 -8.95 10.00
C ARG A 138 -3.81 -7.47 9.81
N TRP A 139 -4.51 -6.62 10.55
CA TRP A 139 -4.49 -5.16 10.39
C TRP A 139 -3.31 -4.44 11.05
N SER A 140 -2.51 -5.13 11.86
CA SER A 140 -1.23 -4.64 12.38
C SER A 140 -0.38 -5.81 12.85
N GLN A 141 0.94 -5.65 13.00
CA GLN A 141 1.81 -6.74 13.46
C GLN A 141 1.42 -7.29 14.84
N ALA A 142 0.90 -6.43 15.73
CA ALA A 142 0.42 -6.81 17.06
C ALA A 142 -1.08 -7.15 17.10
N GLY A 143 -1.82 -6.91 16.03
CA GLY A 143 -3.26 -7.14 15.93
C GLY A 143 -3.60 -8.59 15.55
N GLY A 144 -4.81 -9.00 15.92
CA GLY A 144 -5.39 -10.28 15.46
C GLY A 144 -5.86 -10.25 14.00
N TYR A 145 -6.21 -11.41 13.49
CA TYR A 145 -6.93 -11.53 12.23
C TYR A 145 -8.39 -11.11 12.40
N THR A 146 -8.92 -10.43 11.39
CA THR A 146 -10.36 -10.15 11.25
C THR A 146 -10.85 -10.63 9.88
N ALA A 147 -12.14 -10.91 9.76
CA ALA A 147 -12.74 -11.34 8.50
C ALA A 147 -12.54 -10.26 7.42
N LEU A 148 -12.00 -10.67 6.28
CA LEU A 148 -11.62 -9.77 5.19
C LEU A 148 -12.83 -9.01 4.62
N ALA A 149 -13.98 -9.67 4.50
CA ALA A 149 -15.19 -9.06 3.97
C ALA A 149 -15.61 -7.81 4.78
N GLY A 150 -15.74 -7.96 6.11
CA GLY A 150 -16.10 -6.84 6.99
C GLY A 150 -15.02 -5.76 7.02
N TYR A 151 -13.74 -6.14 6.98
CA TYR A 151 -12.64 -5.19 6.88
C TYR A 151 -12.70 -4.36 5.58
N LEU A 152 -12.94 -4.99 4.44
CA LEU A 152 -13.05 -4.30 3.16
C LEU A 152 -14.25 -3.35 3.14
N ASP A 153 -15.41 -3.80 3.62
CA ASP A 153 -16.61 -2.95 3.70
C ASP A 153 -16.33 -1.69 4.54
N GLU A 154 -15.69 -1.83 5.71
CA GLU A 154 -15.29 -0.71 6.57
C GLU A 154 -14.31 0.25 5.87
N ARG A 155 -13.26 -0.28 5.24
CA ARG A 155 -12.23 0.55 4.57
C ARG A 155 -12.76 1.24 3.32
N ILE A 156 -13.64 0.58 2.57
CA ILE A 156 -14.32 1.17 1.41
C ILE A 156 -15.19 2.34 1.86
N GLU A 157 -15.96 2.16 2.93
CA GLU A 157 -16.81 3.21 3.47
C GLU A 157 -15.98 4.43 3.93
N LEU A 158 -14.90 4.19 4.67
CA LEU A 158 -13.99 5.26 5.12
C LEU A 158 -13.34 6.00 3.94
N LEU A 159 -12.98 5.31 2.87
CA LEU A 159 -12.36 5.94 1.70
C LEU A 159 -13.36 6.76 0.88
N ARG A 160 -14.61 6.31 0.78
CA ARG A 160 -15.69 7.00 0.04
C ARG A 160 -16.30 8.16 0.84
N HIS A 161 -16.34 8.01 2.16
CA HIS A 161 -16.92 8.95 3.10
C HIS A 161 -15.87 9.30 4.17
N PRO A 162 -14.79 9.99 3.79
CA PRO A 162 -13.75 10.35 4.75
C PRO A 162 -14.37 11.19 5.87
N PRO A 163 -14.05 10.89 7.15
CA PRO A 163 -14.55 11.67 8.27
C PRO A 163 -14.17 13.14 8.05
N GLN A 164 -15.15 14.02 8.22
CA GLN A 164 -14.94 15.47 8.06
C GLN A 164 -14.06 15.98 9.20
N GLY A 165 -12.74 16.01 8.96
CA GLY A 165 -11.77 16.73 9.78
C GLY A 165 -11.24 15.96 11.00
N ALA A 166 -9.93 15.72 10.98
CA ALA A 166 -9.07 15.62 12.15
C ALA A 166 -7.81 16.45 11.87
#